data_AF-A0A976PH02-F1
#
_entry.id   AF-A0A976PH02-F1
#
_cell.length_a   1.000
_cell.length_b   1.000
_cell.length_c   1.000
_cell.angle_alpha   90.00
_cell.angle_beta   90.00
_cell.angle_gamma   90.00
#
_symmetry.space_group_name_H-M   'P 1'
#
loop_
_entity.id
_entity.type
_entity.pdbx_description
1 polymer ?
#
loop_
_entity_poly.entity_id
_entity_poly.type
_entity_poly.pdbx_seq_one_letter_code
_entity_poly.pdbx_strand_id
1 'polypeptide(L)'
;MFKKALISIGLLAFSLGTQAEVKITLSSKIKNAHEKAIKKDLKVLSEFKFSEEGSEDTLYYFGIESLTNQDLEEWLDARVNWIIPETEMDKLKIVEGEAATYPDNGVPVVETPDLKPQGKGVVVMSNIGTALYFAGKQSKKHMGLKIKTSMFNRDKVMIDSPRTGIIMIGEGLFMRRLQINRQNDDSVANSLGRLQTMFHEARHSDGHGKHLGFFHAVCPEGHDYAGLNACDRNMNGPYSIGASLMKEFIKNCEECTEGETEVMKLVWIDSLNRVIKDTETIAENTNVEIKALEVDIALKETVLSLANTEAERIKITAELVELKKQLKELASKEGLLQVVPSPILDPAPESIIR
;
A
#
# COMPACT_ATOMS: atom_id res chain seq x y z
N MET A 1 52.56 -38.11 44.25
CA MET A 1 51.89 -36.81 43.99
C MET A 1 51.54 -36.72 42.51
N PHE A 2 50.30 -37.05 42.13
CA PHE A 2 49.83 -36.93 40.75
C PHE A 2 49.02 -35.64 40.60
N LYS A 3 49.54 -34.67 39.85
CA LYS A 3 48.82 -33.45 39.48
C LYS A 3 47.87 -33.78 38.33
N LYS A 4 46.56 -33.75 38.61
CA LYS A 4 45.50 -33.82 37.58
C LYS A 4 45.41 -32.46 36.88
N ALA A 5 45.69 -32.43 35.58
CA ALA A 5 45.40 -31.28 34.73
C ALA A 5 43.90 -31.29 34.39
N LEU A 6 43.16 -30.28 34.85
CA LEU A 6 41.80 -30.01 34.39
C LEU A 6 41.88 -29.31 33.02
N ILE A 7 41.50 -30.03 31.97
CA ILE A 7 41.24 -29.45 30.65
C ILE A 7 39.80 -28.93 30.69
N SER A 8 39.63 -27.61 30.81
CA SER A 8 38.34 -26.95 30.59
C SER A 8 38.02 -26.98 29.11
N ILE A 9 37.07 -27.83 28.71
CA ILE A 9 36.44 -27.80 27.40
C ILE A 9 35.45 -26.63 27.44
N GLY A 10 35.83 -25.50 26.86
CA GLY A 10 34.91 -24.39 26.64
C GLY A 10 33.86 -24.82 25.61
N LEU A 11 32.64 -25.08 26.06
CA LEU A 11 31.48 -25.15 25.18
C LEU A 11 31.23 -23.73 24.64
N LEU A 12 31.72 -23.47 23.43
CA LEU A 12 31.19 -22.40 22.57
C LEU A 12 29.75 -22.79 22.21
N ALA A 13 28.79 -22.32 23.01
CA ALA A 13 27.39 -22.33 22.65
C ALA A 13 27.22 -21.34 21.50
N PHE A 14 27.36 -21.82 20.26
CA PHE A 14 26.81 -21.13 19.11
C PHE A 14 25.31 -21.08 19.32
N SER A 15 24.79 -19.92 19.73
CA SER A 15 23.37 -19.63 19.57
C SER A 15 23.14 -19.67 18.06
N LEU A 16 22.65 -20.80 17.56
CA LEU A 16 22.00 -20.87 16.27
C LEU A 16 20.79 -19.94 16.40
N GLY A 17 20.99 -18.66 16.08
CA GLY A 17 19.93 -17.67 16.05
C GLY A 17 18.86 -18.24 15.15
N THR A 18 17.71 -18.55 15.73
CA THR A 18 16.53 -18.90 14.95
C THR A 18 16.19 -17.66 14.13
N GLN A 19 16.46 -17.72 12.82
CA GLN A 19 16.02 -16.67 11.90
C GLN A 19 14.51 -16.52 12.08
N ALA A 20 14.06 -15.28 12.28
CA ALA A 20 12.67 -14.99 12.53
C ALA A 20 11.89 -15.21 11.23
N GLU A 21 11.22 -16.35 11.08
CA GLU A 21 10.35 -16.61 9.94
C GLU A 21 9.13 -15.67 10.01
N VAL A 22 8.85 -14.94 8.93
CA VAL A 22 7.67 -14.05 8.80
C VAL A 22 6.39 -14.83 9.09
N LYS A 23 5.56 -14.36 10.03
CA LYS A 23 4.39 -15.10 10.53
C LYS A 23 3.10 -14.66 9.87
N ILE A 24 3.06 -14.73 8.53
CA ILE A 24 1.83 -14.45 7.78
C ILE A 24 0.92 -15.68 7.72
N THR A 25 -0.31 -15.53 8.20
CA THR A 25 -1.33 -16.58 8.11
C THR A 25 -2.04 -16.56 6.76
N LEU A 26 -1.92 -17.66 6.01
CA LEU A 26 -2.60 -17.84 4.73
C LEU A 26 -3.96 -18.51 4.92
N SER A 27 -5.01 -17.95 4.33
CA SER A 27 -6.33 -18.59 4.33
C SER A 27 -6.28 -19.92 3.57
N SER A 28 -6.90 -20.97 4.14
CA SER A 28 -7.07 -22.28 3.48
C SER A 28 -7.96 -22.26 2.23
N LYS A 29 -8.49 -21.09 1.84
CA LYS A 29 -9.20 -20.89 0.58
C LYS A 29 -8.30 -20.44 -0.57
N ILE A 30 -7.05 -20.05 -0.29
CA ILE A 30 -6.09 -19.72 -1.34
C ILE A 30 -5.83 -20.99 -2.18
N LYS A 31 -5.78 -20.84 -3.50
CA LYS A 31 -5.43 -21.96 -4.39
C LYS A 31 -4.03 -22.46 -4.03
N ASN A 32 -3.85 -23.78 -3.93
CA ASN A 32 -2.56 -24.39 -3.55
C ASN A 32 -1.36 -23.87 -4.35
N ALA A 33 -1.55 -23.58 -5.65
CA ALA A 33 -0.49 -23.01 -6.49
C ALA A 33 -0.08 -21.59 -6.04
N HIS A 34 -1.05 -20.74 -5.70
CA HIS A 34 -0.81 -19.37 -5.22
C HIS A 34 -0.20 -19.40 -3.81
N GLU A 35 -0.65 -20.31 -2.95
CA GLU A 35 -0.06 -20.51 -1.61
C GLU A 35 1.41 -20.90 -1.71
N LYS A 36 1.75 -21.84 -2.61
CA LYS A 36 3.15 -22.23 -2.87
C LYS A 36 3.98 -21.07 -3.39
N ALA A 37 3.45 -20.27 -4.31
CA ALA A 37 4.12 -19.09 -4.83
C ALA A 37 4.39 -18.06 -3.71
N ILE A 38 3.39 -17.73 -2.89
CA ILE A 38 3.56 -16.80 -1.76
C ILE A 38 4.61 -17.32 -0.75
N LYS A 39 4.56 -18.61 -0.39
CA LYS A 39 5.55 -19.20 0.52
C LYS A 39 6.96 -19.15 -0.07
N LYS A 40 7.08 -19.37 -1.38
CA LYS A 40 8.35 -19.21 -2.08
C LYS A 40 8.82 -17.75 -2.07
N ASP A 41 7.92 -16.79 -2.27
CA ASP A 41 8.26 -15.37 -2.23
C ASP A 41 8.80 -14.97 -0.86
N LEU A 42 8.13 -15.38 0.23
CA LEU A 42 8.61 -15.14 1.60
C LEU A 42 9.95 -15.83 1.87
N LYS A 43 10.14 -17.04 1.35
CA LYS A 43 11.43 -17.72 1.42
C LYS A 43 12.52 -16.95 0.67
N VAL A 44 12.23 -16.46 -0.54
CA VAL A 44 13.15 -15.60 -1.30
C VAL A 44 13.53 -14.38 -0.47
N LEU A 45 12.57 -13.69 0.16
CA LEU A 45 12.87 -12.56 1.06
C LEU A 45 13.85 -12.95 2.18
N SER A 46 13.59 -14.08 2.85
CA SER A 46 14.42 -14.58 3.96
C SER A 46 15.85 -14.94 3.56
N GLU A 47 16.07 -15.36 2.32
CA GLU A 47 17.37 -15.80 1.80
C GLU A 47 18.07 -14.71 0.97
N PHE A 48 17.37 -13.62 0.61
CA PHE A 48 17.88 -12.56 -0.25
C PHE A 48 19.01 -11.81 0.45
N LYS A 49 20.10 -11.56 -0.29
CA LYS A 49 21.28 -10.86 0.23
C LYS A 49 21.35 -9.47 -0.36
N PHE A 50 21.46 -8.47 0.51
CA PHE A 50 21.78 -7.11 0.12
C PHE A 50 23.29 -6.91 0.26
N SER A 51 23.98 -6.61 -0.84
CA SER A 51 25.44 -6.50 -0.93
C SER A 51 25.98 -5.13 -0.49
N GLU A 52 25.11 -4.13 -0.39
CA GLU A 52 25.43 -2.76 -0.01
C GLU A 52 24.40 -2.23 0.98
N GLU A 53 24.78 -1.20 1.73
CA GLU A 53 23.81 -0.42 2.49
C GLU A 53 22.70 0.07 1.56
N GLY A 54 21.45 -0.04 2.02
CA GLY A 54 20.30 0.48 1.29
C GLY A 54 20.47 1.98 1.05
N SER A 55 19.92 2.50 -0.05
CA SER A 55 20.00 3.94 -0.29
C SER A 55 19.28 4.73 0.82
N GLU A 56 19.76 5.95 1.10
CA GLU A 56 19.22 6.82 2.16
C GLU A 56 17.70 6.97 2.07
N ASP A 57 17.17 7.18 0.85
CA ASP A 57 15.72 7.26 0.60
C ASP A 57 14.99 5.97 0.99
N THR A 58 15.58 4.79 0.71
CA THR A 58 15.00 3.49 1.09
C THR A 58 14.91 3.38 2.61
N LEU A 59 16.02 3.60 3.31
CA LEU A 59 16.06 3.54 4.78
C LEU A 59 15.07 4.53 5.40
N TYR A 60 15.03 5.75 4.88
CA TYR A 60 14.14 6.81 5.33
C TYR A 60 12.65 6.49 5.11
N TYR A 61 12.24 6.05 3.92
CA TYR A 61 10.83 5.74 3.65
C TYR A 61 10.31 4.54 4.43
N PHE A 62 11.17 3.53 4.63
CA PHE A 62 10.85 2.36 5.45
C PHE A 62 10.86 2.68 6.94
N GLY A 63 11.66 3.66 7.37
CA GLY A 63 11.89 3.95 8.79
C GLY A 63 12.72 2.87 9.46
N ILE A 64 13.76 2.38 8.78
CA ILE A 64 14.69 1.35 9.25
C ILE A 64 16.12 1.90 9.23
N GLU A 65 17.00 1.36 10.08
CA GLU A 65 18.39 1.82 10.20
C GLU A 65 19.33 1.13 9.21
N SER A 66 19.01 -0.11 8.84
CA SER A 66 19.74 -0.91 7.86
C SER A 66 18.79 -1.60 6.89
N LEU A 67 19.32 -2.04 5.75
CA LEU A 67 18.59 -2.84 4.77
C LEU A 67 19.10 -4.27 4.80
N THR A 68 18.62 -5.06 5.74
CA THR A 68 18.82 -6.51 5.79
C THR A 68 17.54 -7.26 5.44
N ASN A 69 17.66 -8.55 5.12
CA ASN A 69 16.49 -9.44 5.02
C ASN A 69 15.67 -9.42 6.31
N GLN A 70 16.32 -9.48 7.48
CA GLN A 70 15.65 -9.43 8.77
C GLN A 70 14.87 -8.12 8.97
N ASP A 71 15.46 -6.96 8.64
CA ASP A 71 14.77 -5.66 8.77
C ASP A 71 13.50 -5.61 7.92
N LEU A 72 13.56 -6.14 6.69
CA LEU A 72 12.41 -6.19 5.79
C LEU A 72 11.35 -7.21 6.24
N GLU A 73 11.76 -8.35 6.79
CA GLU A 73 10.87 -9.34 7.38
C GLU A 73 10.12 -8.77 8.57
N GLU A 74 10.82 -8.12 9.50
CA GLU A 74 10.23 -7.45 10.66
C GLU A 74 9.29 -6.30 10.23
N TRP A 75 9.69 -5.53 9.22
CA TRP A 75 8.86 -4.46 8.66
C TRP A 75 7.55 -5.00 8.07
N LEU A 76 7.62 -6.14 7.37
CA LEU A 76 6.47 -6.79 6.75
C LEU A 76 5.57 -7.47 7.79
N ASP A 77 6.14 -8.21 8.74
CA ASP A 77 5.42 -8.89 9.83
C ASP A 77 4.63 -7.89 10.69
N ALA A 78 5.18 -6.70 10.93
CA ALA A 78 4.49 -5.62 11.64
C ALA A 78 3.24 -5.09 10.91
N ARG A 79 3.08 -5.35 9.60
CA ARG A 79 2.06 -4.74 8.74
C ARG A 79 1.12 -5.73 8.06
N VAL A 80 1.53 -6.99 7.94
CA VAL A 80 0.78 -8.05 7.25
C VAL A 80 0.74 -9.27 8.15
N ASN A 81 -0.47 -9.63 8.58
CA ASN A 81 -0.70 -10.81 9.42
C ASN A 81 -1.51 -11.88 8.68
N TRP A 82 -2.31 -11.47 7.69
CA TRP A 82 -3.28 -12.34 7.02
C TRP A 82 -3.29 -12.12 5.52
N ILE A 83 -3.26 -13.21 4.75
CA ILE A 83 -3.52 -13.18 3.31
C ILE A 83 -4.75 -14.04 3.01
N ILE A 84 -5.69 -13.49 2.25
CA ILE A 84 -6.93 -14.16 1.84
C ILE A 84 -7.07 -14.13 0.30
N PRO A 85 -7.81 -15.08 -0.31
CA PRO A 85 -8.06 -15.01 -1.75
C PRO A 85 -9.06 -13.90 -2.09
N GLU A 86 -8.99 -13.42 -3.32
CA GLU A 86 -9.98 -12.53 -3.91
C GLU A 86 -11.40 -13.09 -3.79
N THR A 87 -12.30 -12.21 -3.37
CA THR A 87 -13.72 -12.47 -3.25
C THR A 87 -14.44 -11.14 -3.39
N GLU A 88 -15.69 -11.19 -3.85
CA GLU A 88 -16.55 -10.02 -3.85
C GLU A 88 -16.77 -9.53 -2.40
N MET A 89 -16.87 -8.21 -2.22
CA MET A 89 -16.97 -7.57 -0.90
C MET A 89 -18.20 -8.02 -0.12
N ASP A 90 -19.33 -8.26 -0.79
CA ASP A 90 -20.58 -8.76 -0.20
C ASP A 90 -20.48 -10.24 0.26
N LYS A 91 -19.54 -11.00 -0.32
CA LYS A 91 -19.23 -12.38 0.06
C LYS A 91 -18.27 -12.46 1.24
N LEU A 92 -17.57 -11.37 1.59
CA LEU A 92 -16.75 -11.30 2.79
C LEU A 92 -17.61 -11.57 4.02
N LYS A 93 -17.10 -12.39 4.94
CA LYS A 93 -17.78 -12.69 6.20
C LYS A 93 -17.41 -11.65 7.25
N ILE A 94 -17.81 -10.41 6.96
CA ILE A 94 -17.64 -9.25 7.85
C ILE A 94 -18.43 -9.51 9.12
N VAL A 95 -17.83 -9.20 10.26
CA VAL A 95 -18.48 -9.23 11.57
C VAL A 95 -18.46 -7.83 12.15
N GLU A 96 -19.60 -7.41 12.69
CA GLU A 96 -19.69 -6.20 13.49
C GLU A 96 -19.59 -6.59 14.96
N GLY A 97 -18.70 -5.95 15.69
CA GLY A 97 -18.57 -6.01 17.14
C GLY A 97 -19.37 -4.92 17.82
N GLU A 98 -19.02 -4.67 19.08
CA GLU A 98 -19.60 -3.58 19.88
C GLU A 98 -19.19 -2.20 19.33
N ALA A 99 -19.81 -1.16 19.89
CA ALA A 99 -19.38 0.21 19.63
C ALA A 99 -17.90 0.36 20.02
N ALA A 100 -17.12 1.00 19.15
CA ALA A 100 -15.70 1.26 19.38
C ALA A 100 -15.43 2.76 19.34
N THR A 101 -14.50 3.20 20.18
CA THR A 101 -14.00 4.57 20.17
C THR A 101 -12.77 4.62 19.25
N TYR A 102 -12.82 5.52 18.28
CA TYR A 102 -11.71 5.79 17.37
C TYR A 102 -11.07 7.14 17.72
N PRO A 103 -9.76 7.33 17.45
CA PRO A 103 -9.13 8.63 17.62
C PRO A 103 -9.83 9.72 16.79
N ASP A 104 -10.03 10.89 17.40
CA ASP A 104 -10.59 12.07 16.75
C ASP A 104 -9.47 12.92 16.12
N ASN A 105 -8.87 12.38 15.06
CA ASN A 105 -7.77 12.99 14.31
C ASN A 105 -8.17 13.26 12.84
N GLY A 106 -9.48 13.35 12.58
CA GLY A 106 -10.06 13.60 11.27
C GLY A 106 -10.43 12.33 10.49
N VAL A 107 -11.18 12.56 9.40
CA VAL A 107 -11.59 11.52 8.46
C VAL A 107 -10.51 11.39 7.37
N PRO A 108 -10.15 10.17 6.96
CA PRO A 108 -9.26 9.92 5.83
C PRO A 108 -9.73 10.66 4.58
N VAL A 109 -8.78 11.30 3.88
CA VAL A 109 -9.04 11.95 2.60
C VAL A 109 -8.82 10.91 1.51
N VAL A 110 -9.91 10.42 0.92
CA VAL A 110 -9.87 9.54 -0.25
C VAL A 110 -10.30 10.36 -1.46
N GLU A 111 -9.36 10.63 -2.36
CA GLU A 111 -9.69 11.32 -3.60
C GLU A 111 -10.63 10.46 -4.43
N THR A 112 -11.67 11.08 -4.99
CA THR A 112 -12.62 10.38 -5.87
C THR A 112 -12.27 10.73 -7.32
N PRO A 113 -12.06 9.74 -8.20
CA PRO A 113 -11.74 10.02 -9.58
C PRO A 113 -12.95 10.68 -10.26
N ASP A 114 -12.67 11.71 -11.05
CA ASP A 114 -13.71 12.44 -11.78
C ASP A 114 -14.39 11.59 -12.87
N LEU A 115 -13.69 10.56 -13.35
CA LEU A 115 -14.22 9.62 -14.33
C LEU A 115 -14.16 8.21 -13.78
N LYS A 116 -15.22 7.44 -14.01
CA LYS A 116 -15.15 6.00 -13.78
C LYS A 116 -14.08 5.41 -14.71
N PRO A 117 -13.12 4.65 -14.18
CA PRO A 117 -12.13 3.97 -15.00
C PRO A 117 -12.83 3.16 -16.10
N GLN A 118 -12.42 3.31 -17.35
CA GLN A 118 -12.92 2.48 -18.44
C GLN A 118 -12.15 1.15 -18.47
N GLY A 119 -12.88 0.04 -18.53
CA GLY A 119 -12.31 -1.29 -18.66
C GLY A 119 -12.47 -2.16 -17.40
N LYS A 120 -12.14 -3.45 -17.55
CA LYS A 120 -12.12 -4.39 -16.44
C LYS A 120 -10.71 -4.38 -15.84
N GLY A 121 -10.56 -3.69 -14.71
CA GLY A 121 -9.37 -3.84 -13.87
C GLY A 121 -9.22 -5.29 -13.41
N VAL A 122 -7.99 -5.73 -13.20
CA VAL A 122 -7.69 -7.00 -12.52
C VAL A 122 -7.09 -6.64 -11.18
N VAL A 123 -7.65 -7.17 -10.10
CA VAL A 123 -7.08 -6.99 -8.76
C VAL A 123 -5.77 -7.77 -8.72
N VAL A 124 -4.69 -7.08 -8.32
CA VAL A 124 -3.40 -7.72 -8.05
C VAL A 124 -3.37 -8.09 -6.57
N MET A 125 -3.41 -7.07 -5.70
CA MET A 125 -3.58 -7.22 -4.26
C MET A 125 -4.41 -6.03 -3.74
N SER A 126 -4.94 -6.14 -2.53
CA SER A 126 -5.64 -5.04 -1.87
C SER A 126 -5.62 -5.21 -0.35
N ASN A 127 -5.17 -4.20 0.39
CA ASN A 127 -5.26 -4.17 1.84
C ASN A 127 -6.69 -3.88 2.33
N ILE A 128 -7.48 -4.94 2.48
CA ILE A 128 -8.86 -4.84 2.97
C ILE A 128 -8.95 -4.58 4.47
N GLY A 129 -7.87 -4.83 5.23
CA GLY A 129 -7.81 -4.54 6.66
C GLY A 129 -8.02 -3.05 6.91
N THR A 130 -7.31 -2.21 6.17
CA THR A 130 -7.44 -0.76 6.18
C THR A 130 -8.83 -0.29 5.77
N ALA A 131 -9.38 -0.85 4.70
CA ALA A 131 -10.74 -0.51 4.24
C ALA A 131 -11.80 -0.80 5.32
N LEU A 132 -11.69 -1.95 5.99
CA LEU A 132 -12.61 -2.33 7.07
C LEU A 132 -12.40 -1.50 8.34
N TYR A 133 -11.16 -1.14 8.68
CA TYR A 133 -10.87 -0.23 9.79
C TYR A 133 -11.52 1.15 9.53
N PHE A 134 -11.34 1.69 8.32
CA PHE A 134 -11.97 2.94 7.90
C PHE A 134 -13.49 2.88 7.95
N ALA A 135 -14.10 1.80 7.43
CA ALA A 135 -15.54 1.59 7.54
C ALA A 135 -16.02 1.58 9.00
N GLY A 136 -15.27 0.91 9.89
CA GLY A 136 -15.55 0.88 11.32
C GLY A 136 -15.49 2.27 11.98
N LYS A 137 -14.48 3.07 11.61
CA LYS A 137 -14.34 4.47 12.04
C LYS A 137 -15.54 5.31 11.62
N GLN A 138 -16.00 5.18 10.38
CA GLN A 138 -17.18 5.89 9.87
C GLN A 138 -18.48 5.46 10.58
N SER A 139 -18.67 4.17 10.81
CA SER A 139 -19.88 3.64 11.44
C SER A 139 -19.84 3.64 12.97
N LYS A 140 -18.70 3.99 13.59
CA LYS A 140 -18.41 3.85 15.03
C LYS A 140 -18.65 2.43 15.56
N LYS A 141 -18.31 1.42 14.76
CA LYS A 141 -18.46 0.00 15.10
C LYS A 141 -17.12 -0.70 14.98
N HIS A 142 -16.85 -1.65 15.87
CA HIS A 142 -15.68 -2.50 15.75
C HIS A 142 -15.87 -3.52 14.60
N MET A 143 -15.23 -3.29 13.46
CA MET A 143 -15.31 -4.21 12.33
C MET A 143 -14.35 -5.38 12.50
N GLY A 144 -14.70 -6.52 11.91
CA GLY A 144 -13.83 -7.68 11.84
C GLY A 144 -14.16 -8.58 10.65
N LEU A 145 -13.37 -9.63 10.48
CA LEU A 145 -13.50 -10.60 9.40
C LEU A 145 -13.37 -12.03 9.91
N LYS A 146 -14.23 -12.93 9.44
CA LYS A 146 -14.05 -14.39 9.66
C LYS A 146 -13.19 -14.99 8.56
N ILE A 147 -11.95 -15.33 8.88
CA ILE A 147 -10.97 -15.90 7.96
C ILE A 147 -10.91 -17.42 8.15
N LYS A 148 -11.00 -18.19 7.04
CA LYS A 148 -10.89 -19.65 7.11
C LYS A 148 -9.40 -20.05 7.11
N THR A 149 -8.86 -20.50 8.23
CA THR A 149 -7.46 -20.91 8.38
C THR A 149 -7.23 -22.40 8.19
N SER A 150 -8.24 -23.22 8.47
CA SER A 150 -8.19 -24.66 8.21
C SER A 150 -9.53 -25.18 7.71
N MET A 151 -9.62 -26.48 7.42
CA MET A 151 -10.88 -27.10 7.00
C MET A 151 -12.02 -26.86 8.00
N PHE A 152 -11.71 -26.87 9.30
CA PHE A 152 -12.67 -26.79 10.41
C PHE A 152 -12.60 -25.48 11.21
N ASN A 153 -11.52 -24.71 11.08
CA ASN A 153 -11.31 -23.50 11.88
C ASN A 153 -11.60 -22.24 11.06
N ARG A 154 -12.21 -21.27 11.73
CA ARG A 154 -12.37 -19.90 11.25
C ARG A 154 -11.98 -18.96 12.36
N ASP A 155 -10.98 -18.16 12.10
CA ASP A 155 -10.53 -17.15 13.05
C ASP A 155 -11.37 -15.90 12.86
N LYS A 156 -11.87 -15.37 13.97
CA LYS A 156 -12.57 -14.09 14.02
C LYS A 156 -11.51 -13.02 14.29
N VAL A 157 -11.08 -12.33 13.25
CA VAL A 157 -10.07 -11.29 13.32
C VAL A 157 -10.77 -9.94 13.47
N MET A 158 -10.63 -9.34 14.65
CA MET A 158 -11.15 -8.00 14.93
C MET A 158 -10.10 -6.96 14.53
N ILE A 159 -10.53 -5.85 13.95
CA ILE A 159 -9.65 -4.88 13.29
C ILE A 159 -9.46 -3.67 14.20
N ASP A 160 -8.50 -3.83 15.11
CA ASP A 160 -8.14 -2.80 16.08
C ASP A 160 -7.32 -1.65 15.45
N SER A 161 -6.68 -1.90 14.30
CA SER A 161 -5.79 -0.97 13.58
C SER A 161 -5.70 -1.38 12.11
N PRO A 162 -5.34 -0.47 11.18
CA PRO A 162 -4.95 -0.89 9.82
C PRO A 162 -3.83 -1.96 9.83
N ARG A 163 -2.91 -1.92 10.81
CA ARG A 163 -1.88 -2.95 11.03
C ARG A 163 -2.39 -4.31 11.49
N THR A 164 -3.70 -4.50 11.66
CA THR A 164 -4.26 -5.86 11.64
C THR A 164 -3.88 -6.58 10.35
N GLY A 165 -3.63 -5.85 9.25
CA GLY A 165 -2.80 -6.35 8.14
C GLY A 165 -3.44 -7.50 7.38
N ILE A 166 -4.62 -7.27 6.81
CA ILE A 166 -5.35 -8.26 6.02
C ILE A 166 -5.26 -7.88 4.55
N ILE A 167 -4.47 -8.62 3.78
CA ILE A 167 -4.33 -8.44 2.34
C ILE A 167 -5.17 -9.48 1.59
N MET A 168 -5.94 -9.02 0.62
CA MET A 168 -6.63 -9.83 -0.36
C MET A 168 -5.77 -9.95 -1.62
N ILE A 169 -5.48 -11.17 -2.07
CA ILE A 169 -4.73 -11.43 -3.30
C ILE A 169 -5.66 -11.78 -4.46
N GLY A 170 -5.52 -11.06 -5.57
CA GLY A 170 -6.25 -11.33 -6.81
C GLY A 170 -5.45 -12.17 -7.81
N GLU A 171 -6.14 -12.66 -8.83
CA GLU A 171 -5.50 -13.45 -9.89
C GLU A 171 -4.42 -12.66 -10.64
N GLY A 172 -4.52 -11.32 -10.65
CA GLY A 172 -3.56 -10.42 -11.29
C GLY A 172 -2.12 -10.65 -10.82
N LEU A 173 -1.91 -10.98 -9.55
CA LEU A 173 -0.59 -11.24 -8.95
C LEU A 173 0.13 -12.43 -9.59
N PHE A 174 -0.63 -13.38 -10.16
CA PHE A 174 -0.10 -14.61 -10.75
C PHE A 174 -0.30 -14.69 -12.27
N MET A 175 -0.82 -13.63 -12.89
CA MET A 175 -1.01 -13.60 -14.34
C MET A 175 0.33 -13.57 -15.07
N ARG A 176 0.63 -14.61 -15.85
CA ARG A 176 1.87 -14.71 -16.66
C ARG A 176 2.20 -13.46 -17.48
N ARG A 177 1.21 -12.74 -18.02
CA ARG A 177 1.47 -11.51 -18.80
C ARG A 177 1.98 -10.31 -17.97
N LEU A 178 1.70 -10.32 -16.68
CA LEU A 178 2.08 -9.28 -15.71
C LEU A 178 3.34 -9.67 -14.91
N GLN A 179 3.80 -10.92 -15.04
CA GLN A 179 5.04 -11.39 -14.44
C GLN A 179 6.28 -10.84 -15.18
N ILE A 180 7.36 -10.65 -14.44
CA ILE A 180 8.66 -10.18 -14.95
C ILE A 180 9.24 -11.22 -15.91
N ASN A 181 9.27 -12.48 -15.49
CA ASN A 181 9.63 -13.62 -16.34
C ASN A 181 8.37 -14.37 -16.77
N ARG A 182 8.02 -14.26 -18.05
CA ARG A 182 6.80 -14.86 -18.60
C ARG A 182 6.96 -16.33 -18.98
N GLN A 183 8.20 -16.84 -18.98
CA GLN A 183 8.54 -18.18 -19.41
C GLN A 183 8.74 -19.12 -18.21
N ASN A 184 9.16 -18.57 -17.08
CA ASN A 184 9.44 -19.29 -15.85
C ASN A 184 8.71 -18.64 -14.67
N ASP A 185 7.51 -19.14 -14.36
CA ASP A 185 6.69 -18.68 -13.23
C ASP A 185 7.46 -18.77 -11.89
N ASP A 186 8.46 -19.64 -11.83
CA ASP A 186 9.35 -19.92 -10.70
C ASP A 186 10.63 -19.07 -10.66
N SER A 187 10.81 -18.06 -11.51
CA SER A 187 12.03 -17.23 -11.45
C SER A 187 12.09 -16.39 -10.16
N VAL A 188 13.31 -16.11 -9.69
CA VAL A 188 13.53 -15.21 -8.53
C VAL A 188 12.97 -13.82 -8.82
N ALA A 189 13.14 -13.32 -10.04
CA ALA A 189 12.60 -12.02 -10.46
C ALA A 189 11.07 -11.94 -10.27
N ASN A 190 10.33 -13.01 -10.56
CA ASN A 190 8.90 -13.07 -10.32
C ASN A 190 8.53 -12.99 -8.83
N SER A 191 9.32 -13.63 -7.97
CA SER A 191 9.16 -13.51 -6.51
C SER A 191 9.43 -12.07 -6.04
N LEU A 192 10.50 -11.43 -6.52
CA LEU A 192 10.84 -10.05 -6.18
C LEU A 192 9.74 -9.06 -6.63
N GLY A 193 9.15 -9.26 -7.81
CA GLY A 193 8.01 -8.46 -8.27
C GLY A 193 6.76 -8.61 -7.39
N ARG A 194 6.42 -9.83 -6.98
CA ARG A 194 5.28 -10.06 -6.07
C ARG A 194 5.55 -9.53 -4.66
N LEU A 195 6.79 -9.66 -4.16
CA LEU A 195 7.21 -9.04 -2.90
C LEU A 195 7.07 -7.53 -2.96
N GLN A 196 7.55 -6.87 -4.02
CA GLN A 196 7.37 -5.42 -4.20
C GLN A 196 5.89 -5.01 -4.07
N THR A 197 4.97 -5.75 -4.69
CA THR A 197 3.53 -5.49 -4.56
C THR A 197 3.04 -5.75 -3.13
N MET A 198 3.55 -6.77 -2.45
CA MET A 198 3.19 -7.04 -1.05
C MET A 198 3.64 -5.93 -0.10
N PHE A 199 4.84 -5.37 -0.30
CA PHE A 199 5.34 -4.23 0.49
C PHE A 199 4.56 -2.94 0.19
N HIS A 200 4.15 -2.73 -1.06
CA HIS A 200 3.20 -1.68 -1.44
C HIS A 200 1.91 -1.82 -0.62
N GLU A 201 1.27 -2.98 -0.64
CA GLU A 201 0.03 -3.20 0.12
C GLU A 201 0.22 -3.13 1.63
N ALA A 202 1.38 -3.54 2.13
CA ALA A 202 1.73 -3.41 3.54
C ALA A 202 1.82 -1.94 3.98
N ARG A 203 2.24 -1.02 3.10
CA ARG A 203 2.23 0.42 3.40
C ARG A 203 0.82 0.95 3.59
N HIS A 204 -0.19 0.36 2.95
CA HIS A 204 -1.58 0.70 3.25
C HIS A 204 -2.02 0.31 4.67
N SER A 205 -1.22 -0.43 5.45
CA SER A 205 -1.46 -0.69 6.89
C SER A 205 -0.96 0.45 7.81
N ASP A 206 -0.34 1.50 7.27
CA ASP A 206 0.21 2.62 8.05
C ASP A 206 -0.70 3.86 8.05
N GLY A 207 -0.32 4.88 8.82
CA GLY A 207 -0.93 6.21 8.81
C GLY A 207 -2.13 6.38 9.75
N HIS A 208 -2.55 7.64 9.91
CA HIS A 208 -3.63 8.01 10.83
C HIS A 208 -4.40 9.26 10.35
N GLY A 209 -5.57 9.51 10.93
CA GLY A 209 -6.35 10.73 10.65
C GLY A 209 -6.65 10.91 9.16
N LYS A 210 -6.22 12.05 8.59
CA LYS A 210 -6.42 12.39 7.16
C LYS A 210 -5.67 11.48 6.19
N HIS A 211 -4.60 10.83 6.62
CA HIS A 211 -3.73 9.99 5.78
C HIS A 211 -3.77 8.52 6.18
N LEU A 212 -4.80 8.11 6.92
CA LEU A 212 -5.06 6.72 7.26
C LEU A 212 -4.96 5.83 6.03
N GLY A 213 -4.12 4.81 6.11
CA GLY A 213 -4.00 3.82 5.06
C GLY A 213 -3.29 4.27 3.80
N PHE A 214 -2.71 5.48 3.77
CA PHE A 214 -1.98 6.01 2.62
C PHE A 214 -2.74 5.79 1.30
N PHE A 215 -4.02 6.16 1.25
CA PHE A 215 -4.82 5.99 0.04
C PHE A 215 -4.19 6.69 -1.16
N HIS A 216 -4.25 6.05 -2.33
CA HIS A 216 -3.81 6.66 -3.57
C HIS A 216 -4.65 7.89 -3.91
N ALA A 217 -3.95 8.92 -4.37
CA ALA A 217 -4.52 10.11 -4.97
C ALA A 217 -4.92 9.86 -6.43
N VAL A 218 -5.80 10.73 -6.93
CA VAL A 218 -6.11 10.81 -8.35
C VAL A 218 -4.91 11.41 -9.07
N CYS A 219 -4.42 10.68 -10.07
CA CYS A 219 -3.31 11.15 -10.89
C CYS A 219 -3.71 12.42 -11.68
N PRO A 220 -2.83 13.42 -11.75
CA PRO A 220 -3.12 14.70 -12.39
C PRO A 220 -3.30 14.56 -13.91
N GLU A 221 -3.88 15.60 -14.52
CA GLU A 221 -3.95 15.73 -15.98
C GLU A 221 -2.54 15.67 -16.61
N GLY A 222 -2.43 15.03 -17.78
CA GLY A 222 -1.14 14.83 -18.47
C GLY A 222 -0.32 13.64 -17.97
N HIS A 223 -0.75 12.98 -16.88
CA HIS A 223 -0.12 11.75 -16.39
C HIS A 223 -0.61 10.51 -17.16
N ASP A 224 0.22 9.45 -17.23
CA ASP A 224 -0.13 8.18 -17.91
C ASP A 224 -1.39 7.50 -17.34
N TYR A 225 -1.66 7.77 -16.06
CA TYR A 225 -2.82 7.27 -15.32
C TYR A 225 -3.81 8.38 -14.95
N ALA A 226 -3.80 9.51 -15.67
CA ALA A 226 -4.64 10.68 -15.38
C ALA A 226 -6.09 10.30 -15.07
N GLY A 227 -6.61 10.83 -13.95
CA GLY A 227 -7.98 10.58 -13.50
C GLY A 227 -8.19 9.25 -12.78
N LEU A 228 -7.16 8.43 -12.55
CA LEU A 228 -7.24 7.20 -11.76
C LEU A 228 -6.63 7.37 -10.36
N ASN A 229 -7.16 6.66 -9.36
CA ASN A 229 -6.58 6.54 -8.01
C ASN A 229 -5.36 5.63 -8.03
N ALA A 230 -4.29 6.09 -8.67
CA ALA A 230 -3.14 5.29 -9.04
C ALA A 230 -1.82 6.03 -8.81
N CYS A 231 -1.86 7.11 -8.03
CA CYS A 231 -0.71 7.95 -7.71
C CYS A 231 -0.60 8.19 -6.19
N ASP A 232 0.59 8.56 -5.74
CA ASP A 232 0.84 9.03 -4.38
C ASP A 232 1.13 10.53 -4.41
N ARG A 233 0.41 11.30 -3.58
CA ARG A 233 0.73 12.73 -3.31
C ARG A 233 1.65 12.92 -2.12
N ASN A 234 2.37 11.87 -1.72
CA ASN A 234 3.33 11.90 -0.62
C ASN A 234 4.56 11.10 -1.03
N MET A 235 5.72 11.53 -0.52
CA MET A 235 7.01 10.97 -0.94
C MET A 235 7.29 9.60 -0.33
N ASN A 236 6.56 9.19 0.69
CA ASN A 236 6.74 7.92 1.38
C ASN A 236 5.48 7.01 1.27
N GLY A 237 4.77 7.09 0.15
CA GLY A 237 3.56 6.32 -0.09
C GLY A 237 3.83 4.87 -0.52
N PRO A 238 2.78 4.09 -0.79
CA PRO A 238 2.89 2.71 -1.25
C PRO A 238 3.73 2.55 -2.52
N TYR A 239 3.57 3.43 -3.52
CA TYR A 239 4.40 3.40 -4.73
C TYR A 239 5.84 3.80 -4.45
N SER A 240 6.09 4.71 -3.50
CA SER A 240 7.46 5.02 -3.06
C SER A 240 8.12 3.81 -2.40
N ILE A 241 7.41 3.11 -1.50
CA ILE A 241 7.91 1.88 -0.87
C ILE A 241 8.22 0.83 -1.94
N GLY A 242 7.31 0.62 -2.87
CA GLY A 242 7.49 -0.31 -3.98
C GLY A 242 8.67 0.05 -4.88
N ALA A 243 8.82 1.33 -5.22
CA ALA A 243 9.92 1.84 -6.04
C ALA A 243 11.28 1.68 -5.34
N SER A 244 11.37 2.10 -4.08
CA SER A 244 12.59 1.98 -3.28
C SER A 244 13.02 0.53 -3.14
N LEU A 245 12.10 -0.38 -2.81
CA LEU A 245 12.43 -1.80 -2.68
C LEU A 245 12.86 -2.42 -4.01
N MET A 246 12.15 -2.13 -5.11
CA MET A 246 12.51 -2.66 -6.44
C MET A 246 13.89 -2.19 -6.88
N LYS A 247 14.26 -0.94 -6.60
CA LYS A 247 15.60 -0.41 -6.87
C LYS A 247 16.67 -1.24 -6.17
N GLU A 248 16.46 -1.58 -4.90
CA GLU A 248 17.41 -2.41 -4.15
C GLU A 248 17.41 -3.86 -4.65
N PHE A 249 16.27 -4.43 -5.01
CA PHE A 249 16.21 -5.75 -5.64
C PHE A 249 16.98 -5.80 -6.97
N ILE A 250 16.84 -4.81 -7.84
CA ILE A 250 17.57 -4.70 -9.11
C ILE A 250 19.09 -4.72 -8.86
N LYS A 251 19.55 -3.97 -7.86
CA LYS A 251 20.97 -3.86 -7.52
C LYS A 251 21.58 -5.17 -7.03
N ASN A 252 20.78 -5.99 -6.35
CA ASN A 252 21.24 -7.14 -5.59
C ASN A 252 20.82 -8.50 -6.19
N CYS A 253 20.07 -8.54 -7.29
CA CYS A 253 19.61 -9.80 -7.88
C CYS A 253 20.67 -10.45 -8.77
N GLU A 254 21.59 -11.21 -8.16
CA GLU A 254 22.63 -11.98 -8.88
C GLU A 254 22.06 -13.10 -9.77
N GLU A 255 20.89 -13.64 -9.41
CA GLU A 255 20.21 -14.71 -10.15
C GLU A 255 19.33 -14.22 -11.31
N CYS A 256 19.12 -12.91 -11.43
CA CYS A 256 18.31 -12.32 -12.49
C CYS A 256 19.10 -12.23 -13.80
N THR A 257 18.47 -12.62 -14.91
CA THR A 257 19.01 -12.36 -16.25
C THR A 257 18.95 -10.87 -16.59
N GLU A 258 19.78 -10.42 -17.54
CA GLU A 258 19.75 -9.03 -18.02
C GLU A 258 18.34 -8.61 -18.47
N GLY A 259 17.62 -9.50 -19.18
CA GLY A 259 16.26 -9.24 -19.62
C GLY A 259 15.26 -9.09 -18.47
N GLU A 260 15.38 -9.90 -17.40
CA GLU A 260 14.55 -9.75 -16.20
C GLU A 260 14.86 -8.42 -15.49
N THR A 261 16.14 -8.07 -15.38
CA THR A 261 16.59 -6.81 -14.78
C THR A 261 16.05 -5.59 -15.53
N GLU A 262 16.02 -5.61 -16.86
CA GLU A 262 15.41 -4.53 -17.66
C GLU A 262 13.89 -4.42 -17.42
N VAL A 263 13.18 -5.54 -17.33
CA VAL A 263 11.75 -5.52 -16.99
C VAL A 263 11.52 -5.00 -15.56
N MET A 264 12.37 -5.38 -14.60
CA MET A 264 12.32 -4.85 -13.23
C MET A 264 12.55 -3.33 -13.20
N LYS A 265 13.48 -2.79 -14.00
CA LYS A 265 13.67 -1.34 -14.15
C LYS A 265 12.41 -0.64 -14.67
N LEU A 266 11.67 -1.26 -15.60
CA LEU A 266 10.39 -0.71 -16.05
C LEU A 266 9.34 -0.70 -14.94
N VAL A 267 9.28 -1.74 -14.10
CA VAL A 267 8.39 -1.77 -12.91
C VAL A 267 8.78 -0.69 -11.89
N TRP A 268 10.08 -0.49 -11.68
CA TRP A 268 10.60 0.60 -10.84
C TRP A 268 10.22 1.98 -11.38
N ILE A 269 10.40 2.22 -12.68
CA ILE A 269 10.03 3.48 -13.34
C ILE A 269 8.52 3.71 -13.28
N ASP A 270 7.69 2.67 -13.50
CA ASP A 270 6.23 2.79 -13.37
C ASP A 270 5.82 3.19 -11.96
N SER A 271 6.45 2.60 -10.93
CA SER A 271 6.21 2.98 -9.54
C SER A 271 6.64 4.42 -9.26
N LEU A 272 7.81 4.85 -9.75
CA LEU A 272 8.28 6.22 -9.60
C LEU A 272 7.40 7.25 -10.31
N ASN A 273 6.90 6.93 -11.51
CA ASN A 273 6.03 7.81 -12.29
C ASN A 273 4.77 8.18 -11.49
N ARG A 274 4.25 7.21 -10.72
CA ARG A 274 3.07 7.37 -9.88
C ARG A 274 3.32 8.15 -8.58
N VAL A 275 4.58 8.47 -8.24
CA VAL A 275 4.90 9.33 -7.09
C VAL A 275 4.92 10.78 -7.57
N ILE A 276 3.87 11.52 -7.24
CA ILE A 276 3.76 12.94 -7.57
C ILE A 276 4.67 13.70 -6.61
N LYS A 277 5.80 14.20 -7.11
CA LYS A 277 6.77 14.94 -6.29
C LYS A 277 6.30 16.34 -5.94
N ASP A 278 5.51 16.92 -6.82
CA ASP A 278 5.10 18.31 -6.77
C ASP A 278 3.63 18.42 -7.18
N THR A 279 2.85 19.15 -6.40
CA THR A 279 1.44 19.43 -6.70
C THR A 279 1.25 20.92 -6.93
N GLU A 280 0.64 21.28 -8.05
CA GLU A 280 0.18 22.65 -8.28
C GLU A 280 -0.99 22.96 -7.35
N THR A 281 -0.87 24.04 -6.59
CA THR A 281 -1.93 24.56 -5.72
C THR A 281 -2.13 26.04 -6.01
N ILE A 282 -3.26 26.57 -5.57
CA ILE A 282 -3.58 28.00 -5.72
C ILE A 282 -3.13 28.69 -4.44
N ALA A 283 -2.25 29.69 -4.58
CA ALA A 283 -1.79 30.49 -3.46
C ALA A 283 -2.97 31.23 -2.79
N GLU A 284 -2.83 31.53 -1.50
CA GLU A 284 -3.81 32.36 -0.79
C GLU A 284 -3.95 33.70 -1.50
N ASN A 285 -5.19 34.09 -1.78
CA ASN A 285 -5.49 35.27 -2.61
C ASN A 285 -6.82 35.90 -2.19
N THR A 286 -7.00 37.15 -2.59
CA THR A 286 -8.23 37.94 -2.36
C THR A 286 -9.04 38.16 -3.63
N ASN A 287 -8.72 37.45 -4.72
CA ASN A 287 -9.43 37.58 -5.99
C ASN A 287 -10.85 37.03 -5.85
N VAL A 288 -11.86 37.90 -6.00
CA VAL A 288 -13.27 37.58 -5.76
C VAL A 288 -13.78 36.49 -6.70
N GLU A 289 -13.34 36.48 -7.97
CA GLU A 289 -13.77 35.48 -8.96
C GLU A 289 -13.23 34.09 -8.61
N ILE A 290 -11.96 34.00 -8.19
CA ILE A 290 -11.35 32.76 -7.71
C ILE A 290 -12.09 32.24 -6.46
N LYS A 291 -12.37 33.13 -5.50
CA LYS A 291 -13.12 32.76 -4.29
C LYS A 291 -14.55 32.31 -4.59
N ALA A 292 -15.22 32.92 -5.56
CA ALA A 292 -16.54 32.46 -6.00
C ALA A 292 -16.47 31.03 -6.57
N LEU A 293 -15.49 30.74 -7.44
CA LEU A 293 -15.29 29.40 -7.99
C LEU A 293 -14.95 28.35 -6.91
N GLU A 294 -14.09 28.69 -5.94
CA GLU A 294 -13.78 27.80 -4.80
C GLU A 294 -15.05 27.45 -4.01
N VAL A 295 -15.93 28.43 -3.75
CA VAL A 295 -17.21 28.22 -3.06
C VAL A 295 -18.16 27.36 -3.90
N ASP A 296 -18.26 27.61 -5.21
CA ASP A 296 -19.11 26.83 -6.11
C ASP A 296 -18.65 25.37 -6.19
N ILE A 297 -17.33 25.13 -6.23
CA ILE A 297 -16.75 23.78 -6.19
C ILE A 297 -17.11 23.10 -4.86
N ALA A 298 -16.88 23.76 -3.72
CA ALA A 298 -17.18 23.19 -2.41
C ALA A 298 -18.68 22.85 -2.25
N LEU A 299 -19.56 23.71 -2.76
CA LEU A 299 -21.00 23.45 -2.80
C LEU A 299 -21.32 22.24 -3.68
N LYS A 300 -20.73 22.13 -4.87
CA LYS A 300 -20.95 21.01 -5.80
C LYS A 300 -20.41 19.69 -5.24
N GLU A 301 -19.28 19.69 -4.56
CA GLU A 301 -18.76 18.51 -3.84
C GLU A 301 -19.71 18.08 -2.72
N THR A 302 -20.31 19.05 -2.01
CA THR A 302 -21.35 18.77 -1.02
C THR A 302 -22.58 18.13 -1.68
N VAL A 303 -23.07 18.68 -2.78
CA VAL A 303 -24.22 18.12 -3.54
C VAL A 303 -23.88 16.72 -4.08
N LEU A 304 -22.66 16.50 -4.58
CA LEU A 304 -22.20 15.19 -5.05
C LEU A 304 -22.27 14.14 -3.95
N SER A 305 -21.87 14.48 -2.72
CA SER A 305 -21.92 13.56 -1.59
C SER A 305 -23.35 13.16 -1.20
N LEU A 306 -24.33 14.03 -1.48
CA LEU A 306 -25.76 13.81 -1.23
C LEU A 306 -26.50 13.17 -2.42
N ALA A 307 -25.87 13.05 -3.59
CA ALA A 307 -26.51 12.53 -4.79
C ALA A 307 -26.84 11.03 -4.64
N ASN A 308 -28.10 10.67 -4.90
CA ASN A 308 -28.61 9.32 -4.66
C ASN A 308 -28.64 8.45 -5.92
N THR A 309 -28.51 9.07 -7.09
CA THR A 309 -28.49 8.33 -8.37
C THR A 309 -27.13 8.44 -9.06
N GLU A 310 -26.81 7.42 -9.84
CA GLU A 310 -25.59 7.41 -10.65
C GLU A 310 -25.61 8.50 -11.73
N ALA A 311 -26.77 8.75 -12.35
CA ALA A 311 -26.92 9.79 -13.38
C ALA A 311 -26.65 11.20 -12.83
N GLU A 312 -27.16 11.52 -11.63
CA GLU A 312 -26.86 12.80 -10.96
C GLU A 312 -25.38 12.93 -10.63
N ARG A 313 -24.76 11.86 -10.09
CA ARG A 313 -23.34 11.85 -9.78
C ARG A 313 -22.51 12.16 -11.01
N ILE A 314 -22.76 11.47 -12.13
CA ILE A 314 -22.07 11.70 -13.40
C ILE A 314 -22.21 13.17 -13.85
N LYS A 315 -23.43 13.72 -13.78
CA LYS A 315 -23.67 15.12 -14.16
C LYS A 315 -22.90 16.10 -13.27
N ILE A 316 -23.00 15.96 -11.94
CA ILE A 316 -22.33 16.86 -10.98
C ILE A 316 -20.81 16.77 -11.13
N THR A 317 -20.27 15.56 -11.33
CA THR A 317 -18.84 15.38 -11.54
C THR A 317 -18.36 16.06 -12.81
N ALA A 318 -19.10 15.98 -13.92
CA ALA A 318 -18.75 16.71 -15.14
C ALA A 318 -18.73 18.24 -14.92
N GLU A 319 -19.70 18.78 -14.16
CA GLU A 319 -19.71 20.20 -13.79
C GLU A 319 -18.53 20.58 -12.88
N LEU A 320 -18.15 19.71 -11.94
CA LEU A 320 -16.99 19.91 -11.07
C LEU A 320 -15.67 19.95 -11.84
N VAL A 321 -15.50 19.07 -12.82
CA VAL A 321 -14.31 19.06 -13.70
C VAL A 321 -14.18 20.40 -14.42
N GLU A 322 -15.27 20.91 -14.98
CA GLU A 322 -15.26 22.18 -15.69
C GLU A 322 -14.98 23.37 -14.75
N LEU A 323 -15.58 23.39 -13.56
CA LEU A 323 -15.30 24.43 -12.55
C LEU A 323 -13.84 24.41 -12.09
N LYS A 324 -13.28 23.21 -11.81
CA LYS A 324 -11.87 23.05 -11.40
C LYS A 324 -10.92 23.51 -12.51
N LYS A 325 -11.26 23.23 -13.76
CA LYS A 325 -10.52 23.73 -14.93
C LYS A 325 -10.55 25.25 -15.02
N GLN A 326 -11.73 25.87 -14.92
CA GLN A 326 -11.88 27.33 -14.94
C GLN A 326 -11.10 28.01 -13.80
N LEU A 327 -11.16 27.43 -12.61
CA LEU A 327 -10.41 27.89 -11.45
C LEU A 327 -8.90 27.84 -11.71
N LYS A 328 -8.39 26.73 -12.26
CA LYS A 328 -6.97 26.57 -12.59
C LYS A 328 -6.52 27.55 -13.67
N GLU A 329 -7.30 27.73 -14.74
CA GLU A 329 -7.00 28.68 -15.82
C GLU A 329 -6.96 30.12 -15.31
N LEU A 330 -7.93 30.52 -14.47
CA LEU A 330 -7.97 31.84 -13.86
C LEU A 330 -6.80 32.05 -12.90
N ALA A 331 -6.52 31.10 -12.01
CA ALA A 331 -5.37 31.17 -11.11
C ALA A 331 -4.04 31.25 -11.87
N SER A 332 -3.91 30.55 -13.00
CA SER A 332 -2.74 30.63 -13.87
C SER A 332 -2.58 32.03 -14.47
N LYS A 333 -3.67 32.59 -15.02
CA LYS A 333 -3.68 33.94 -15.60
C LYS A 333 -3.29 35.03 -14.59
N GLU A 334 -3.70 34.87 -13.34
CA GLU A 334 -3.39 35.79 -12.24
C GLU A 334 -2.00 35.53 -11.61
N GLY A 335 -1.26 34.53 -12.08
CA GLY A 335 0.06 34.17 -11.53
C GLY A 335 0.00 33.61 -10.11
N LEU A 336 -1.12 32.98 -9.74
CA LEU A 336 -1.39 32.45 -8.40
C LEU A 336 -1.13 30.95 -8.26
N LEU A 337 -0.78 30.26 -9.35
CA LEU A 337 -0.37 28.86 -9.26
C LEU A 337 1.01 28.77 -8.62
N GLN A 338 1.10 28.00 -7.55
CA GLN A 338 2.35 27.68 -6.88
C GLN A 338 2.55 26.16 -6.86
N VAL A 339 3.80 25.75 -7.00
CA VAL A 339 4.21 24.36 -6.94
C VAL A 339 4.57 24.04 -5.49
N VAL A 340 3.88 23.07 -4.89
CA VAL A 340 4.12 22.64 -3.51
C VAL A 340 4.70 21.22 -3.54
N PRO A 341 5.86 20.98 -2.93
CA PRO A 341 6.43 19.65 -2.87
C PRO A 341 5.53 18.73 -2.05
N SER A 342 5.42 17.48 -2.48
CA SER A 342 4.65 16.47 -1.78
C SER A 342 5.27 16.17 -0.42
N PRO A 343 4.45 16.12 0.65
CA PRO A 343 4.96 15.92 1.99
C PRO A 343 5.45 14.49 2.20
N ILE A 344 6.22 14.31 3.27
CA ILE A 344 6.43 13.01 3.90
C ILE A 344 5.42 12.90 5.05
N LEU A 345 4.61 11.85 5.03
CA LEU A 345 3.54 11.64 6.01
C LEU A 345 4.04 10.75 7.13
N ASP A 346 3.49 10.91 8.33
CA ASP A 346 3.82 10.04 9.46
C ASP A 346 3.24 8.63 9.24
N PRO A 347 4.07 7.57 9.16
CA PRO A 347 3.59 6.22 8.94
C PRO A 347 3.04 5.55 10.22
N ALA A 348 3.08 6.22 11.38
CA ALA A 348 2.55 5.66 12.61
C ALA A 348 1.06 5.30 12.45
N PRO A 349 0.67 4.06 12.81
CA PRO A 349 -0.69 3.59 12.66
C PRO A 349 -1.56 4.16 13.78
N GLU A 350 -2.83 4.43 13.49
CA GLU A 350 -3.82 4.59 14.53
C GLU A 350 -4.40 3.25 14.99
N SER A 351 -4.95 3.24 16.21
CA SER A 351 -5.67 2.12 16.80
C SER A 351 -6.95 2.58 17.48
N ILE A 352 -7.90 1.66 17.67
CA ILE A 352 -9.05 1.91 18.54
C ILE A 352 -8.60 2.27 19.97
N ILE A 353 -9.41 3.05 20.68
CA ILE A 353 -9.20 3.43 22.08
C ILE A 353 -10.03 2.47 22.95
N ARG A 354 -9.37 1.76 23.86
CA ARG A 354 -10.00 0.80 24.78
C ARG A 354 -10.32 1.42 26.13
#